data_AF-A0AA88YU76-F1
#
_entry.id   AF-A0AA88YU76-F1
#
_cell.length_a   1.000
_cell.length_b   1.000
_cell.length_c   1.000
_cell.angle_alpha   90.00
_cell.angle_beta   90.00
_cell.angle_gamma   90.00
#
_symmetry.space_group_name_H-M   'P 1'
#
loop_
_entity.id
_entity.type
_entity.pdbx_description
1 polymer ?
#
loop_
_entity_poly.entity_id
_entity_poly.type
_entity_poly.pdbx_seq_one_letter_code
_entity_poly.pdbx_strand_id
1 'polypeptide(L)'
;MEKYTKIERRILMCLECGHWYEAGTLCGNCYQKVKRETAEQMAKMGDDLTYNSPLSEVVVRYEGEEVRETESGKYVVEMKKEKPQWFSDKLMKKAS
;
A
#
# COMPACT_ATOMS: atom_id res chain seq x y z
N MET A 1 9.72 -30.84 -34.39
CA MET A 1 9.47 -29.38 -34.49
C MET A 1 8.31 -29.04 -33.59
N GLU A 2 8.56 -28.62 -32.35
CA GLU A 2 7.55 -27.97 -31.52
C GLU A 2 8.23 -26.80 -30.80
N LYS A 3 8.73 -25.85 -31.61
CA LYS A 3 9.37 -24.62 -31.11
C LYS A 3 8.34 -23.49 -30.98
N TYR A 4 7.17 -23.76 -30.42
CA TYR A 4 6.13 -22.74 -30.25
C TYR A 4 5.63 -22.71 -28.82
N THR A 5 5.65 -21.52 -28.25
CA THR A 5 5.18 -21.23 -26.91
C THR A 5 3.65 -21.33 -26.86
N LYS A 6 3.12 -21.95 -25.80
CA LYS A 6 1.67 -22.03 -25.56
C LYS A 6 1.08 -20.63 -25.40
N ILE A 7 0.00 -20.34 -26.12
CA ILE A 7 -0.74 -19.07 -25.99
C ILE A 7 -1.44 -19.03 -24.62
N GLU A 8 -1.19 -17.97 -23.85
CA GLU A 8 -1.91 -17.70 -22.60
C GLU A 8 -3.23 -16.97 -22.91
N ARG A 9 -4.34 -17.52 -22.43
CA ARG A 9 -5.69 -17.01 -22.66
C ARG A 9 -6.29 -16.31 -21.43
N ARG A 10 -5.59 -16.33 -20.30
CA ARG A 10 -6.02 -15.77 -19.02
C ARG A 10 -5.55 -14.34 -18.83
N ILE A 11 -5.38 -13.57 -19.91
CA ILE A 11 -5.02 -12.16 -19.82
C ILE A 11 -6.30 -11.33 -19.80
N LEU A 12 -6.50 -10.59 -18.71
CA LEU A 12 -7.68 -9.74 -18.46
C LEU A 12 -7.27 -8.28 -18.36
N MET A 13 -8.21 -7.37 -18.59
CA MET A 13 -8.01 -5.93 -18.42
C MET A 13 -8.35 -5.52 -16.98
N CYS A 14 -7.45 -4.78 -16.33
CA CYS A 14 -7.69 -4.24 -15.00
C CYS A 14 -8.78 -3.18 -15.06
N LEU A 15 -9.80 -3.31 -14.20
CA LEU A 15 -10.93 -2.38 -14.15
C LEU A 15 -10.54 -1.00 -13.58
N GLU A 16 -9.44 -0.92 -12.84
CA GLU A 16 -8.98 0.32 -12.20
C GLU A 16 -8.10 1.17 -13.13
N CYS A 17 -7.17 0.53 -13.86
CA CYS A 17 -6.15 1.25 -14.63
C CYS A 17 -6.06 0.86 -16.11
N GLY A 18 -6.92 -0.05 -16.59
CA GLY A 18 -6.95 -0.50 -17.99
C GLY A 18 -5.76 -1.35 -18.44
N HIS A 19 -4.80 -1.65 -17.56
CA HIS A 19 -3.64 -2.49 -17.92
C HIS A 19 -4.00 -3.97 -17.95
N TRP A 20 -3.36 -4.71 -18.85
CA TRP A 20 -3.48 -6.17 -18.91
C TRP A 20 -2.79 -6.84 -17.70
N TYR A 21 -3.43 -7.85 -17.13
CA TYR A 21 -2.90 -8.66 -16.04
C TYR A 21 -3.34 -10.12 -16.19
N GLU A 22 -2.63 -11.06 -15.55
CA GLU A 22 -3.00 -12.48 -15.58
C GLU A 22 -4.10 -12.77 -14.56
N ALA A 23 -5.14 -13.50 -14.97
CA ALA A 23 -6.22 -13.91 -14.10
C ALA A 23 -5.69 -14.77 -12.94
N GLY A 24 -6.12 -14.46 -11.72
CA GLY A 24 -5.60 -15.06 -10.49
C GLY A 24 -4.41 -14.31 -9.88
N THR A 25 -3.95 -13.22 -10.50
CA THR A 25 -2.92 -12.34 -9.96
C THR A 25 -3.46 -10.92 -9.73
N LEU A 26 -2.79 -10.15 -8.88
CA LEU A 26 -3.05 -8.71 -8.76
C LEU A 26 -2.51 -7.99 -10.01
N CYS A 27 -3.18 -6.92 -10.42
CA CYS A 27 -2.65 -6.07 -11.49
C CYS A 27 -1.28 -5.50 -11.09
N GLY A 28 -0.25 -5.81 -11.89
CA GLY A 28 1.12 -5.39 -11.62
C GLY A 28 1.25 -3.86 -11.51
N ASN A 29 0.58 -3.09 -12.37
CA ASN A 29 0.66 -1.63 -12.34
C ASN A 29 0.04 -1.05 -11.05
N CYS A 30 -1.17 -1.48 -10.69
CA CYS A 30 -1.81 -1.06 -9.44
C CYS A 30 -0.97 -1.48 -8.22
N TYR A 31 -0.43 -2.69 -8.22
CA TYR A 31 0.42 -3.18 -7.15
C TYR A 31 1.70 -2.34 -7.00
N GLN A 32 2.36 -1.97 -8.11
CA GLN A 32 3.55 -1.10 -8.06
C GLN A 32 3.25 0.27 -7.44
N LYS A 33 2.07 0.84 -7.74
CA LYS A 33 1.62 2.09 -7.11
C LYS A 33 1.53 1.95 -5.58
N VAL A 34 0.89 0.87 -5.10
CA VAL A 34 0.77 0.58 -3.67
C VAL A 34 2.14 0.31 -3.05
N LYS A 35 2.98 -0.49 -3.71
CA LYS A 35 4.33 -0.84 -3.26
C LYS A 35 5.23 0.38 -3.09
N ARG A 36 5.15 1.35 -4.02
CA ARG A 36 5.90 2.60 -3.91
C ARG A 36 5.45 3.42 -2.71
N GLU A 37 4.13 3.55 -2.53
CA GLU A 37 3.54 4.26 -1.39
C GLU A 37 4.00 3.65 -0.05
N THR A 38 3.90 2.34 0.10
CA THR A 38 4.31 1.65 1.33
C THR A 38 5.82 1.66 1.53
N ALA A 39 6.62 1.60 0.47
CA ALA A 39 8.07 1.74 0.57
C ALA A 39 8.47 3.13 1.10
N GLU A 40 7.80 4.19 0.67
CA GLU A 40 8.03 5.54 1.18
C GLU A 40 7.61 5.67 2.65
N GLN A 41 6.49 5.05 3.06
CA GLN A 41 6.08 5.00 4.47
C GLN A 41 7.12 4.27 5.33
N MET A 42 7.60 3.11 4.88
CA MET A 42 8.64 2.34 5.56
C MET A 42 9.97 3.10 5.63
N ALA A 43 10.36 3.81 4.58
CA ALA A 43 11.58 4.62 4.59
C ALA A 43 11.52 5.74 5.64
N LYS A 44 10.34 6.32 5.90
CA LYS A 44 10.15 7.34 6.94
C LYS A 44 10.08 6.80 8.35
N MET A 45 9.66 5.55 8.50
CA MET A 45 9.75 4.84 9.77
C MET A 45 11.21 4.65 10.22
N GLY A 46 12.17 4.68 9.29
CA GLY A 46 13.60 4.62 9.56
C GLY A 46 14.08 3.24 10.03
N ASP A 47 15.37 3.15 10.34
CA ASP A 47 15.99 1.94 10.91
C ASP A 47 15.63 1.73 12.39
N ASP A 48 14.99 2.71 13.05
CA ASP A 48 14.64 2.65 14.48
C ASP A 48 13.73 1.47 14.82
N LEU A 49 12.93 0.99 13.87
CA LEU A 49 12.12 -0.22 14.00
C LEU A 49 12.92 -1.53 14.02
N THR A 50 14.19 -1.53 13.62
CA THR A 50 15.01 -2.76 13.62
C THR A 50 15.50 -3.16 15.02
N TYR A 51 15.70 -2.19 15.93
CA TYR A 51 16.20 -2.45 17.28
C TYR A 51 15.23 -1.99 18.39
N ASN A 52 14.45 -0.92 18.16
CA ASN A 52 13.49 -0.37 19.12
C ASN A 52 12.07 -0.36 18.52
N SER A 53 11.66 -1.46 17.87
CA SER A 53 10.30 -1.58 17.33
C SER A 53 9.29 -1.18 18.40
N PRO A 54 8.46 -0.15 18.16
CA PRO A 54 7.46 0.27 19.13
C PRO A 54 6.51 -0.90 19.40
N LEU A 55 6.20 -1.14 20.68
CA LEU A 55 5.17 -2.11 21.08
C LEU A 55 3.75 -1.63 20.75
N SER A 56 3.62 -0.38 20.30
CA SER A 56 2.35 0.26 19.96
C SER A 56 2.02 0.17 18.46
N GLU A 57 0.74 0.31 18.14
CA GLU A 57 0.28 0.35 16.76
C GLU A 57 0.89 1.53 16.00
N VAL A 58 1.23 1.33 14.73
CA VAL A 58 1.77 2.38 13.84
C VAL A 58 0.63 3.02 13.07
N VAL A 59 0.56 4.35 13.07
CA VAL A 59 -0.40 5.15 12.30
C VAL A 59 0.35 6.03 11.32
N VAL A 60 -0.04 5.98 10.04
CA VAL A 60 0.49 6.89 9.02
C VAL A 60 -0.46 8.08 8.91
N ARG A 61 0.06 9.29 9.09
CA ARG A 61 -0.69 10.54 8.97
C ARG A 61 -0.22 11.32 7.75
N TYR A 62 -1.14 11.69 6.87
CA TYR A 62 -0.84 12.52 5.70
C TYR A 62 -1.02 14.00 5.99
N GLU A 63 -0.47 14.84 5.11
CA GLU A 63 -0.59 16.29 5.21
C GLU A 63 -2.05 16.73 5.05
N GLY A 64 -2.52 17.59 5.97
CA GLY A 64 -3.90 18.06 6.02
C GLY A 64 -4.87 17.14 6.78
N GLU A 65 -4.43 16.00 7.31
CA GLU A 65 -5.26 15.18 8.20
C GLU A 65 -5.22 15.71 9.65
N GLU A 66 -6.39 15.83 10.28
CA GLU A 66 -6.49 16.20 11.69
C GLU A 66 -5.96 15.10 12.61
N VAL A 67 -5.33 15.52 13.71
CA VAL A 67 -4.89 14.62 14.78
C VAL A 67 -6.12 13.93 15.37
N ARG A 68 -6.16 12.60 15.32
CA ARG A 68 -7.25 11.82 15.89
C ARG A 68 -6.91 11.47 17.33
N GLU A 69 -7.88 11.56 18.24
CA GLU A 69 -7.69 11.13 19.63
C GLU A 69 -7.23 9.67 19.75
N THR A 70 -7.58 8.84 18.77
CA THR A 70 -7.17 7.43 18.65
C THR A 70 -5.68 7.22 18.34
N GLU A 71 -4.93 8.30 18.06
CA GLU A 71 -3.47 8.27 17.85
C GLU A 71 -2.69 8.40 19.17
N SER A 72 -3.37 8.68 20.29
CA SER A 72 -2.75 8.72 21.61
C SER A 72 -2.11 7.37 21.97
N GLY A 73 -0.81 7.39 22.25
CA GLY A 73 -0.01 6.21 22.56
C GLY A 73 0.44 5.36 21.36
N LYS A 74 0.13 5.77 20.12
CA LYS A 74 0.55 5.10 18.88
C LYS A 74 1.79 5.76 18.27
N TYR A 75 2.57 5.00 17.51
CA TYR A 75 3.71 5.54 16.77
C TYR A 75 3.21 6.20 15.47
N VAL A 76 3.36 7.53 15.38
CA VAL A 76 2.83 8.31 14.24
C VAL A 76 3.93 8.59 13.22
N VAL A 77 3.69 8.19 11.98
CA VAL A 77 4.58 8.42 10.83
C VAL A 77 3.99 9.51 9.96
N GLU A 78 4.66 10.66 9.89
CA GLU A 78 4.17 11.83 9.17
C GLU A 78 4.61 11.83 7.70
N MET A 79 3.61 11.87 6.82
CA MET A 79 3.76 11.94 5.38
C MET A 79 3.55 13.37 4.88
N LYS A 80 4.63 14.06 4.46
CA LYS A 80 4.64 15.37 3.77
C LYS A 80 4.07 15.31 2.33
N LYS A 81 2.89 14.72 2.17
CA LYS A 81 2.14 14.67 0.91
C LYS A 81 0.67 14.43 1.21
N GLU A 82 -0.17 14.79 0.24
CA GLU A 82 -1.60 14.50 0.32
C GLU A 82 -1.88 12.98 0.25
N LYS A 83 -2.94 12.59 0.94
CA LYS A 83 -3.38 11.20 0.98
C LYS A 83 -3.86 10.74 -0.41
N PRO A 84 -3.34 9.61 -0.91
CA PRO A 84 -3.85 9.08 -2.16
C PRO A 84 -5.32 8.65 -2.04
N GLN A 85 -6.16 9.00 -3.02
CA GLN A 85 -7.60 8.71 -3.00
C GLN A 85 -7.95 7.21 -2.83
N TRP A 86 -7.08 6.31 -3.32
CA TRP A 86 -7.23 4.86 -3.21
C TRP A 86 -6.86 4.33 -1.82
N PHE A 87 -6.18 5.12 -0.99
CA PHE A 87 -5.74 4.75 0.36
C PHE A 87 -6.79 5.18 1.38
N SER A 88 -7.87 4.41 1.50
CA SER A 88 -9.01 4.78 2.36
C SER A 88 -8.71 4.61 3.86
N ASP A 89 -9.38 5.40 4.71
CA ASP A 89 -9.32 5.28 6.17
C ASP A 89 -9.76 3.92 6.70
N LYS A 90 -10.59 3.20 5.93
CA LYS A 90 -11.12 1.89 6.32
C LYS A 90 -10.04 0.81 6.35
N LEU A 91 -8.92 1.02 5.65
CA LEU A 91 -7.77 0.11 5.71
C LEU A 91 -7.09 0.12 7.08
N MET A 92 -7.19 1.23 7.82
CA MET A 92 -6.49 1.44 9.10
C MET A 92 -7.39 1.15 10.31
N LYS A 93 -8.66 0.80 10.11
CA LYS A 93 -9.59 0.45 11.19
C LYS A 93 -9.64 -1.07 11.34
N LYS A 94 -9.58 -1.59 12.57
CA LYS A 94 -9.88 -3.02 12.83
C LYS A 94 -11.30 -3.31 12.34
N ALA A 95 -11.46 -4.40 11.58
CA ALA A 95 -12.78 -4.94 11.30
C ALA A 95 -13.42 -5.29 12.65
N SER A 96 -14.52 -4.61 12.97
CA SER A 96 -15.35 -4.88 14.16
C SER A 96 -16.21 -6.11 13.93
#